data_AF-A0A938LLN6-F1
#
_entry.id   AF-A0A938LLN6-F1
#
_cell.length_a   1.000
_cell.length_b   1.000
_cell.length_c   1.000
_cell.angle_alpha   90.00
_cell.angle_beta   90.00
_cell.angle_gamma   90.00
#
_symmetry.space_group_name_H-M   'P 1'
#
loop_
_entity.id
_entity.type
_entity.pdbx_description
1 polymer ?
#
loop_
_entity_poly.entity_id
_entity_poly.type
_entity_poly.pdbx_seq_one_letter_code
_entity_poly.pdbx_strand_id
1 'polypeptide(L)'
;MPSMNRRDFLKRAAVAAGAAAFAARASAEAKSAERPNILFILADDLAMGDVGCYGQRLIKTPHMDRMAAEGTRFTQAYCGTSVCAPSRTSLMTGLHMGHSPIRANRKIRPEGQMP
;
A
#
# COMPACT_ATOMS: atom_id res chain seq x y z
N MET A 1 -23.84 -22.55 51.82
CA MET A 1 -23.14 -21.84 50.74
C MET A 1 -22.90 -20.41 51.21
N PRO A 2 -21.67 -19.85 51.18
CA PRO A 2 -21.46 -18.48 51.63
C PRO A 2 -22.27 -17.54 50.72
N SER A 3 -23.13 -16.69 51.30
CA SER A 3 -23.89 -15.71 50.54
C SER A 3 -22.94 -14.63 50.02
N MET A 4 -22.84 -14.52 48.70
CA MET A 4 -21.96 -13.56 48.06
C MET A 4 -22.55 -12.16 48.21
N ASN A 5 -21.87 -11.26 48.92
CA ASN A 5 -22.35 -9.89 49.07
C ASN A 5 -21.98 -9.05 47.83
N ARG A 6 -22.66 -7.92 47.63
CA ARG A 6 -22.43 -7.00 46.51
C ARG A 6 -20.98 -6.54 46.38
N ARG A 7 -20.26 -6.36 47.49
CA ARG A 7 -18.85 -5.93 47.49
C ARG A 7 -17.94 -7.02 46.96
N ASP A 8 -18.20 -8.28 47.29
CA ASP A 8 -17.42 -9.42 46.81
C ASP A 8 -17.65 -9.67 45.32
N PHE A 9 -18.89 -9.49 44.84
CA PHE A 9 -19.21 -9.51 43.42
C PHE A 9 -18.47 -8.41 42.65
N LEU A 10 -18.52 -7.16 43.13
CA LEU A 10 -17.84 -6.03 42.49
C LEU A 10 -16.31 -6.19 42.45
N LYS A 11 -15.70 -6.73 43.52
CA LYS A 11 -14.26 -7.03 43.55
C LYS A 11 -13.88 -8.09 42.52
N ARG A 12 -14.64 -9.18 42.43
CA ARG A 12 -14.38 -10.26 41.46
C ARG A 12 -14.57 -9.81 40.02
N ALA A 13 -15.61 -9.02 39.75
CA ALA A 13 -15.85 -8.43 38.43
C ALA A 13 -14.72 -7.48 38.00
N ALA A 14 -14.23 -6.64 38.91
CA ALA A 14 -13.11 -5.73 38.64
C ALA A 14 -11.80 -6.49 38.34
N VAL A 15 -11.50 -7.55 39.10
CA VAL A 15 -10.32 -8.39 38.85
C VAL A 15 -10.44 -9.12 37.51
N ALA A 16 -11.61 -9.67 37.18
CA ALA A 16 -11.84 -10.34 35.90
C ALA A 16 -11.71 -9.38 34.71
N ALA A 17 -12.25 -8.16 34.82
CA ALA A 17 -12.08 -7.12 33.81
C ALA A 17 -10.62 -6.67 33.67
N GLY A 18 -9.90 -6.53 34.78
CA GLY A 18 -8.47 -6.21 34.78
C GLY A 18 -7.62 -7.30 34.13
N ALA A 19 -7.90 -8.58 34.43
CA ALA A 19 -7.22 -9.72 33.83
C ALA A 19 -7.49 -9.84 32.32
N ALA A 20 -8.74 -9.61 31.89
CA ALA A 20 -9.11 -9.60 30.47
C ALA A 20 -8.43 -8.46 29.71
N ALA A 21 -8.37 -7.26 30.30
CA ALA A 21 -7.67 -6.12 29.71
C ALA A 21 -6.15 -6.35 29.62
N PHE A 22 -5.55 -6.98 30.62
CA PHE A 22 -4.13 -7.34 30.62
C PHE A 22 -3.81 -8.40 29.56
N ALA A 23 -4.63 -9.45 29.45
CA ALA A 23 -4.46 -10.50 28.44
C ALA A 23 -4.64 -9.96 27.00
N ALA A 24 -5.61 -9.07 26.77
CA ALA A 24 -5.81 -8.43 25.47
C ALA A 24 -4.60 -7.57 25.07
N ARG A 25 -3.99 -6.88 26.04
CA ARG A 25 -2.80 -6.05 25.80
C ARG A 25 -1.55 -6.90 25.53
N ALA A 26 -1.35 -7.98 26.28
CA ALA A 26 -0.27 -8.93 26.04
C ALA A 26 -0.37 -9.61 24.66
N SER A 27 -1.60 -9.89 24.18
CA SER A 27 -1.81 -10.43 22.84
C SER A 27 -1.56 -9.42 21.71
N ALA A 28 -1.71 -8.12 21.96
CA ALA A 28 -1.43 -7.08 20.98
C ALA A 28 0.08 -6.82 20.81
N GLU A 29 0.86 -7.07 21.87
CA GLU A 29 2.32 -6.86 21.90
C GLU A 29 3.09 -8.04 21.30
N ALA A 30 2.49 -9.25 21.27
CA ALA A 30 3.12 -10.49 20.80
C ALA A 30 3.14 -10.69 19.26
N LYS A 31 2.65 -9.74 18.48
CA LYS A 31 2.86 -9.72 17.02
C LYS A 31 3.65 -8.46 16.67
N SER A 32 4.98 -8.50 16.87
CA SER A 32 5.83 -7.67 16.03
C SER A 32 5.56 -8.13 14.61
N ALA A 33 4.76 -7.36 13.87
CA ALA A 33 4.52 -7.64 12.47
C ALA A 33 5.89 -7.60 11.80
N GLU A 34 6.36 -8.76 11.35
CA GLU A 34 7.59 -8.85 10.59
C GLU A 34 7.54 -7.82 9.46
N ARG A 35 8.64 -7.11 9.24
CA ARG A 35 8.70 -6.10 8.19
C ARG A 35 8.34 -6.79 6.87
N PRO A 36 7.30 -6.34 6.14
CA PRO A 36 6.91 -7.00 4.92
C PRO A 36 8.00 -6.81 3.87
N ASN A 37 8.18 -7.83 3.03
CA ASN A 37 8.94 -7.67 1.79
C ASN A 37 8.09 -6.91 0.78
N ILE A 38 8.67 -5.92 0.11
CA ILE A 38 7.99 -5.12 -0.91
C ILE A 38 8.55 -5.54 -2.28
N LEU A 39 7.69 -6.11 -3.13
CA LEU A 39 7.99 -6.36 -4.54
C LEU A 39 7.26 -5.32 -5.39
N PHE A 40 8.02 -4.47 -6.07
CA PHE A 40 7.49 -3.48 -7.00
C PHE A 40 7.75 -3.92 -8.44
N ILE A 41 6.69 -4.12 -9.23
CA ILE A 41 6.75 -4.53 -10.63
C ILE A 41 6.27 -3.37 -11.49
N LEU A 42 7.12 -2.90 -12.41
CA LEU A 42 6.81 -1.84 -13.36
C LEU A 42 6.91 -2.40 -14.79
N ALA A 43 5.88 -2.17 -15.60
CA ALA A 43 5.91 -2.43 -17.05
C ALA A 43 6.02 -1.09 -17.79
N ASP A 44 6.93 -1.01 -18.77
CA ASP A 44 7.05 0.16 -19.65
C ASP A 44 5.97 0.09 -20.76
N ASP A 45 5.44 1.24 -21.17
CA ASP A 45 4.41 1.38 -22.21
C ASP A 45 3.14 0.51 -22.04
N LEU A 46 2.73 0.21 -20.80
CA LEU A 46 1.48 -0.49 -20.51
C LEU A 46 0.34 0.49 -20.20
N ALA A 47 -0.71 0.49 -21.00
CA ALA A 47 -1.90 1.28 -20.76
C ALA A 47 -3.00 0.47 -20.06
N MET A 48 -3.94 1.18 -19.43
CA MET A 48 -5.12 0.58 -18.79
C MET A 48 -5.92 -0.29 -19.78
N GLY A 49 -6.00 0.12 -21.05
CA GLY A 49 -6.70 -0.60 -22.12
C GLY A 49 -6.06 -1.92 -22.54
N ASP A 50 -4.88 -2.27 -22.02
CA ASP A 50 -4.14 -3.48 -22.42
C ASP A 50 -4.38 -4.66 -21.47
N VAL A 51 -5.02 -4.45 -20.31
CA VAL A 51 -5.16 -5.46 -19.25
C VAL A 51 -6.62 -5.87 -19.07
N GLY A 52 -6.87 -7.17 -19.01
CA GLY A 52 -8.20 -7.77 -18.90
C GLY A 52 -9.01 -7.25 -17.72
N CYS A 53 -8.38 -7.09 -16.56
CA CYS A 53 -9.02 -6.54 -15.37
C CYS A 53 -9.51 -5.08 -15.54
N TYR A 54 -9.14 -4.36 -16.60
CA TYR A 54 -9.69 -3.05 -16.93
C TYR A 54 -10.65 -3.06 -18.12
N GLY A 55 -11.05 -4.23 -18.62
CA GLY A 55 -12.11 -4.40 -19.62
C GLY A 55 -11.62 -4.77 -21.03
N GLN A 56 -10.31 -4.93 -21.22
CA GLN A 56 -9.75 -5.47 -22.45
C GLN A 56 -10.21 -6.92 -22.70
N ARG A 57 -10.45 -7.31 -23.96
CA ARG A 57 -10.95 -8.66 -24.33
C ARG A 57 -10.07 -9.50 -25.28
N LEU A 58 -9.03 -8.92 -25.87
CA LEU A 58 -8.22 -9.55 -26.92
C LEU A 58 -6.98 -10.30 -26.38
N ILE A 59 -6.28 -9.75 -25.39
CA ILE A 59 -5.05 -10.32 -24.83
C ILE A 59 -5.36 -10.87 -23.45
N LYS A 60 -5.06 -12.15 -23.22
CA LYS A 60 -5.33 -12.78 -21.93
C LYS A 60 -4.27 -12.37 -20.90
N THR A 61 -4.68 -11.77 -19.79
CA THR A 61 -3.80 -11.35 -18.68
C THR A 61 -4.13 -12.06 -17.34
N PRO A 62 -4.26 -13.39 -17.32
CA PRO A 62 -4.89 -14.12 -16.20
C PRO A 62 -4.18 -13.92 -14.85
N HIS A 63 -2.86 -13.74 -14.84
CA HIS A 63 -2.11 -13.49 -13.60
C HIS A 63 -2.36 -12.08 -13.04
N MET A 64 -2.47 -11.07 -13.89
CA MET A 64 -2.81 -9.71 -13.47
C MET A 64 -4.27 -9.62 -13.02
N ASP A 65 -5.16 -10.33 -13.71
CA ASP A 65 -6.58 -10.39 -13.36
C ASP A 65 -6.78 -11.02 -11.99
N ARG A 66 -6.06 -12.11 -11.70
CA ARG A 66 -6.04 -12.73 -10.36
C ARG A 66 -5.49 -11.78 -9.30
N MET A 67 -4.35 -11.13 -9.55
CA MET A 67 -3.79 -10.15 -8.60
C MET A 67 -4.76 -9.00 -8.30
N ALA A 68 -5.50 -8.52 -9.30
CA ALA A 68 -6.52 -7.48 -9.12
C ALA A 68 -7.74 -7.96 -8.33
N ALA A 69 -8.11 -9.24 -8.43
CA ALA A 69 -9.23 -9.83 -7.68
C ALA A 69 -8.87 -10.13 -6.21
N GLU A 70 -7.62 -10.53 -5.95
CA GLU A 70 -7.11 -10.84 -4.60
C GLU A 70 -6.63 -9.59 -3.84
N GLY A 71 -6.42 -8.47 -4.55
CA GLY A 71 -5.85 -7.25 -4.00
C GLY A 71 -6.70 -6.00 -4.26
N THR A 72 -6.02 -4.86 -4.29
CA THR A 72 -6.62 -3.56 -4.60
C THR A 72 -6.26 -3.13 -6.02
N ARG A 73 -7.28 -2.81 -6.82
CA ARG A 73 -7.14 -2.28 -8.18
C ARG A 73 -7.49 -0.79 -8.22
N PHE A 74 -6.57 0.05 -8.68
CA PHE A 74 -6.81 1.48 -8.88
C PHE A 74 -7.29 1.78 -10.30
N THR A 75 -8.34 2.58 -10.45
CA THR A 75 -8.88 3.00 -11.76
C THR A 75 -8.50 4.44 -12.14
N GLN A 76 -7.76 5.12 -11.26
CA GLN A 76 -7.35 6.52 -11.37
C GLN A 76 -5.88 6.67 -10.90
N ALA A 77 -4.99 5.82 -11.40
CA ALA A 77 -3.55 5.87 -11.12
C ALA A 77 -2.82 6.54 -12.28
N TYR A 78 -2.33 7.76 -12.08
CA TYR A 78 -1.63 8.54 -13.10
C TYR A 78 -0.12 8.47 -12.89
N CYS A 79 0.64 8.37 -13.99
CA CYS A 79 2.08 8.55 -13.94
C CYS A 79 2.44 10.03 -13.75
N GLY A 80 3.66 10.31 -13.26
CA GLY A 80 4.11 11.69 -13.08
C GLY A 80 4.26 12.46 -14.41
N THR A 81 4.42 11.74 -15.52
CA THR A 81 4.47 12.26 -16.90
C THR A 81 4.50 11.09 -17.89
N SER A 82 4.17 11.33 -19.16
CA SER A 82 4.05 10.33 -20.23
C SER A 82 5.39 9.95 -20.90
N VAL A 83 6.53 10.33 -20.32
CA VAL A 83 7.88 10.04 -20.87
C VAL A 83 8.66 9.16 -19.90
N CYS A 84 9.34 8.14 -20.41
CA CYS A 84 9.89 7.04 -19.62
C CYS A 84 10.84 7.48 -18.48
N ALA A 85 11.92 8.21 -18.78
CA ALA A 85 12.88 8.64 -17.74
C ALA A 85 12.28 9.65 -16.76
N PRO A 86 11.58 10.72 -17.20
CA PRO A 86 10.90 11.65 -16.29
C PRO A 86 9.82 10.99 -15.40
N SER A 87 9.05 10.05 -15.95
CA SER A 87 8.03 9.29 -15.20
C SER A 87 8.67 8.48 -14.07
N ARG A 88 9.74 7.75 -14.39
CA ARG A 88 10.52 6.96 -13.41
C ARG A 88 11.17 7.85 -12.36
N THR A 89 11.68 9.02 -12.74
CA THR A 89 12.23 9.96 -11.75
C THR A 89 11.15 10.47 -10.80
N SER A 90 9.94 10.76 -11.28
CA SER A 90 8.82 11.11 -10.41
C SER A 90 8.54 10.03 -9.37
N LEU A 91 8.47 8.78 -9.83
CA LEU A 91 8.21 7.61 -8.99
C LEU A 91 9.32 7.40 -7.95
N MET A 92 10.59 7.45 -8.35
CA MET A 92 11.73 7.13 -7.46
C MET A 92 12.01 8.22 -6.44
N THR A 93 11.73 9.49 -6.77
CA THR A 93 12.04 10.63 -5.90
C THR A 93 10.83 11.14 -5.11
N GLY A 94 9.61 10.77 -5.52
CA GLY A 94 8.38 11.36 -4.99
C GLY A 94 8.16 12.82 -5.40
N LEU A 95 8.98 13.37 -6.30
CA LEU A 95 8.86 14.74 -6.77
C LEU A 95 7.96 14.82 -8.02
N HIS A 96 7.13 15.86 -8.09
CA HIS A 96 6.44 16.20 -9.33
C HIS A 96 7.39 16.85 -10.36
N MET A 97 6.95 16.95 -11.61
CA MET A 97 7.74 17.50 -12.72
C MET A 97 7.99 19.02 -12.65
N GLY A 98 7.65 19.68 -11.55
CA GLY A 98 8.13 21.04 -11.26
C GLY A 98 9.47 21.03 -10.52
N HIS A 99 9.78 19.96 -9.77
CA HIS A 99 10.98 19.88 -8.92
C HIS A 99 11.90 18.70 -9.28
N SER A 100 11.47 17.76 -10.11
CA SER A 100 12.32 16.63 -10.54
C SER A 100 13.48 17.09 -11.44
N PRO A 101 14.70 16.53 -11.34
CA PRO A 101 15.84 16.92 -12.17
C PRO A 101 15.91 16.23 -13.55
N ILE A 102 14.96 15.35 -13.90
CA ILE A 102 14.93 14.66 -15.20
C ILE A 102 13.66 15.06 -15.95
N ARG A 103 13.83 15.82 -17.03
CA ARG A 103 12.73 16.43 -17.82
C ARG A 103 12.47 15.75 -19.17
N ALA A 104 13.43 14.99 -19.69
CA ALA A 104 13.30 14.26 -20.95
C ALA A 104 14.19 13.01 -20.96
N ASN A 105 13.97 12.09 -21.91
CA ASN A 105 14.81 10.90 -22.09
C ASN A 105 16.24 11.24 -22.54
N ARG A 106 16.43 12.39 -23.19
CA ARG A 106 17.74 12.89 -23.60
C ARG A 106 17.91 14.32 -23.12
N LYS A 107 19.15 14.71 -22.84
CA LYS A 107 19.49 16.11 -22.54
C LYS A 107 19.40 16.91 -23.84
N ILE A 108 18.59 17.96 -23.85
CA ILE A 108 18.56 18.95 -24.93
C ILE A 108 19.49 20.09 -24.51
N ARG A 109 20.28 20.61 -25.45
CA ARG A 109 21.14 21.78 -25.21
C ARG A 109 20.49 23.00 -25.89
N PRO A 110 20.56 24.20 -25.27
CA PRO A 110 21.29 24.53 -24.05
C PRO A 110 20.56 24.22 -22.73
N GLU A 111 19.26 23.96 -22.73
CA GLU A 111 18.39 23.95 -21.54
C GLU A 111 18.79 22.91 -20.47
N GLY A 112 19.40 21.79 -20.86
CA GLY A 112 19.82 20.75 -19.93
C GLY A 112 18.65 19.85 -19.48
N GLN A 113 18.68 19.42 -18.21
CA GLN A 113 17.61 18.61 -17.60
C GLN A 113 17.22 19.09 -16.20
N MET A 114 18.02 19.97 -15.59
CA MET A 114 17.82 20.46 -14.22
C MET A 114 16.54 21.31 -14.13
N PRO A 115 15.93 21.42 -12.94
CA PRO A 115 14.81 22.33 -12.71
C PRO A 115 15.15 23.78 -13.04
#